data_AF-A0A2V6T953-F1
#
_entry.id   AF-A0A2V6T953-F1
#
_cell.length_a   1.000
_cell.length_b   1.000
_cell.length_c   1.000
_cell.angle_alpha   90.00
_cell.angle_beta   90.00
_cell.angle_gamma   90.00
#
_symmetry.space_group_name_H-M   'P 1'
#
loop_
_entity.id
_entity.type
_entity.pdbx_description
1 polymer ?
#
loop_
_entity_poly.entity_id
_entity_poly.type
_entity_poly.pdbx_seq_one_letter_code
_entity_poly.pdbx_strand_id
1 'polypeptide(L)'
;MLIYYAVIALLGLILAGPANAQVHVDIGFSLPAPPPLVVVPAVPTVRYAPDAPGNFFFYGGQYWVFTPSGWHVSRRHDGPWVFVAPQFVPRPVLTVPVRYYHVPPGHWKQWQRQAPPRWGHEWG
;
A
#
# COMPACT_ATOMS: atom_id res chain seq x y z
N MET A 1 12.12 -33.45 44.94
CA MET A 1 11.07 -32.44 44.68
C MET A 1 11.60 -31.08 44.20
N LEU A 2 12.92 -30.87 44.01
CA LEU A 2 13.47 -29.60 43.51
C LEU A 2 13.66 -29.55 41.98
N ILE A 3 13.74 -30.71 41.32
CA ILE A 3 14.07 -30.83 39.89
C ILE A 3 12.87 -30.49 38.97
N TYR A 4 11.63 -30.67 39.45
CA TYR A 4 10.42 -30.40 38.66
C TYR A 4 10.19 -28.90 38.37
N TYR A 5 10.61 -28.01 39.29
CA TYR A 5 10.44 -26.57 39.11
C TYR A 5 11.42 -25.99 38.09
N ALA A 6 12.61 -26.59 37.92
CA ALA A 6 13.59 -26.16 36.94
C ALA A 6 13.13 -26.42 35.49
N VAL A 7 12.37 -27.49 35.26
CA VAL A 7 11.84 -27.84 33.93
C VAL A 7 10.68 -26.93 33.52
N ILE A 8 9.84 -26.50 34.47
CA ILE A 8 8.72 -25.59 34.19
C ILE A 8 9.22 -24.17 33.86
N ALA A 9 10.30 -23.71 34.51
CA ALA A 9 10.89 -22.42 34.21
C ALA A 9 11.51 -22.35 32.79
N LEU A 10 12.02 -23.47 32.27
CA LEU A 10 12.64 -23.52 30.94
C LEU A 10 11.62 -23.64 29.78
N LEU A 11 10.40 -24.14 30.06
CA LEU A 11 9.32 -24.25 29.07
C LEU A 11 8.56 -22.94 28.82
N GLY A 12 8.66 -21.97 29.72
CA GLY A 12 8.01 -20.66 29.57
C GLY A 12 8.69 -19.71 28.57
N LEU A 13 9.92 -20.01 28.13
CA LEU A 13 10.76 -19.08 27.38
C LEU A 13 10.75 -19.29 25.84
N ILE A 14 9.91 -20.18 25.31
CA ILE A 14 9.89 -20.52 23.86
C ILE A 14 8.73 -19.82 23.12
N LEU A 15 7.84 -19.10 23.81
CA LEU A 15 6.67 -18.45 23.21
C LEU A 15 6.83 -16.95 22.90
N ALA A 16 8.04 -16.40 23.02
CA ALA A 16 8.33 -15.07 22.48
C ALA A 16 8.57 -15.15 20.96
N GLY A 17 7.51 -15.42 20.19
CA GLY A 17 7.52 -15.17 18.75
C GLY A 17 7.73 -13.68 18.48
N PRO A 18 8.27 -13.28 17.31
CA PRO A 18 8.42 -11.88 16.99
C PRO A 18 7.05 -11.21 17.07
N ALA A 19 6.88 -10.33 18.07
CA ALA A 19 5.81 -9.36 18.07
C ALA A 19 6.12 -8.41 16.91
N ASN A 20 5.69 -8.80 15.70
CA ASN A 20 5.60 -7.88 14.58
C ASN A 20 4.60 -6.84 15.04
N ALA A 21 5.08 -5.72 15.57
CA ALA A 21 4.29 -4.52 15.73
C ALA A 21 3.86 -4.13 14.31
N GLN A 22 2.76 -4.72 13.86
CA GLN A 22 2.10 -4.33 12.63
C GLN A 22 1.66 -2.90 12.89
N VAL A 23 2.47 -1.93 12.45
CA VAL A 23 2.07 -0.53 12.39
C VAL A 23 0.93 -0.50 11.39
N HIS A 24 -0.29 -0.67 11.92
CA HIS A 24 -1.49 -0.63 11.12
C HIS A 24 -1.73 0.84 10.79
N VAL A 25 -1.34 1.24 9.59
CA VAL A 25 -1.66 2.56 9.09
C VAL A 25 -3.09 2.52 8.57
N ASP A 26 -3.97 3.26 9.22
CA ASP A 26 -5.31 3.51 8.71
C ASP A 26 -5.20 4.47 7.52
N ILE A 27 -5.65 4.03 6.35
CA ILE A 27 -5.61 4.81 5.10
C ILE A 27 -6.91 5.59 4.85
N GLY A 28 -7.84 5.58 5.81
CA GLY A 28 -9.13 6.29 5.80
C GLY A 28 -10.28 5.54 5.16
N PHE A 29 -10.05 4.33 4.62
CA PHE A 29 -11.08 3.47 4.04
C PHE A 29 -10.65 2.00 4.05
N SER A 30 -11.64 1.09 4.09
CA SER A 30 -11.45 -0.36 4.01
C SER A 30 -12.07 -0.91 2.74
N LEU A 31 -11.43 -1.92 2.13
CA LEU A 31 -12.02 -2.69 1.06
C LEU A 31 -12.60 -3.99 1.64
N PRO A 32 -13.94 -4.17 1.67
CA PRO A 32 -14.55 -5.38 2.23
C PRO A 32 -14.37 -6.61 1.34
N ALA A 33 -14.03 -6.41 0.06
CA ALA A 33 -13.72 -7.45 -0.89
C ALA A 33 -12.63 -6.96 -1.87
N PRO A 34 -11.91 -7.87 -2.55
CA PRO A 34 -10.96 -7.50 -3.59
C PRO A 34 -11.68 -6.72 -4.70
N PRO A 35 -11.23 -5.49 -5.03
CA PRO A 35 -11.87 -4.70 -6.08
C PRO A 35 -11.52 -5.26 -7.46
N PRO A 36 -12.38 -5.07 -8.48
CA PRO A 36 -12.06 -5.42 -9.84
C PRO A 36 -10.84 -4.61 -10.32
N LEU A 37 -9.83 -5.29 -10.84
CA LEU A 37 -8.58 -4.69 -11.30
C LEU A 37 -8.54 -4.64 -12.82
N VAL A 38 -8.44 -3.44 -13.38
CA VAL A 38 -8.36 -3.19 -14.83
C VAL A 38 -6.93 -2.81 -15.19
N VAL A 39 -6.40 -3.32 -16.30
CA VAL A 39 -5.05 -2.96 -16.79
C VAL A 39 -5.02 -1.48 -17.15
N VAL A 40 -3.90 -0.81 -16.88
CA VAL A 40 -3.63 0.56 -17.37
C VAL A 40 -3.00 0.46 -18.77
N PRO A 41 -3.68 0.83 -19.88
CA PRO A 41 -3.13 0.72 -21.22
C PRO A 41 -1.74 1.37 -21.42
N ALA A 42 -1.52 2.53 -20.79
CA ALA A 42 -0.24 3.24 -20.89
C ALA A 42 0.91 2.54 -20.14
N VAL A 43 0.59 1.68 -19.17
CA VAL A 43 1.55 0.96 -18.33
C VAL A 43 0.99 -0.45 -18.05
N PRO A 44 1.09 -1.40 -19.00
CA PRO A 44 0.36 -2.67 -18.94
C PRO A 44 0.76 -3.58 -17.77
N THR A 45 1.89 -3.32 -17.12
CA THR A 45 2.32 -4.02 -15.89
C THR A 45 1.54 -3.58 -14.66
N VAL A 46 0.84 -2.45 -14.71
CA VAL A 46 0.05 -1.90 -13.61
C VAL A 46 -1.43 -2.11 -13.89
N ARG A 47 -2.15 -2.57 -12.87
CA ARG A 47 -3.61 -2.59 -12.87
C ARG A 47 -4.10 -1.56 -11.87
N TYR A 48 -5.25 -0.94 -12.12
CA TYR A 48 -5.88 -0.01 -11.18
C TYR A 48 -7.30 -0.49 -10.85
N ALA A 49 -7.83 -0.05 -9.73
CA ALA A 49 -9.21 -0.34 -9.34
C ALA A 49 -10.09 0.89 -9.58
N PRO A 50 -10.90 0.92 -10.65
CA PRO A 50 -11.74 2.07 -10.97
C PRO A 50 -12.85 2.32 -9.95
N ASP A 51 -13.32 1.28 -9.27
CA ASP A 51 -14.45 1.30 -8.33
C ASP A 51 -14.01 1.37 -6.86
N ALA A 52 -12.70 1.46 -6.60
CA ALA A 52 -12.19 1.57 -5.25
C ALA A 52 -12.38 3.01 -4.71
N PRO A 53 -12.59 3.18 -3.38
CA PRO A 53 -12.86 4.50 -2.78
C PRO A 53 -11.64 5.45 -2.78
N GLY A 54 -10.49 5.02 -3.30
CA GLY A 54 -9.25 5.77 -3.33
C GLY A 54 -8.38 5.39 -4.53
N ASN A 55 -7.19 5.96 -4.59
CA ASN A 55 -6.25 5.68 -5.68
C ASN A 55 -5.57 4.33 -5.45
N PHE A 56 -6.12 3.27 -6.07
CA PHE A 56 -5.62 1.90 -5.93
C PHE A 56 -4.93 1.40 -7.19
N PHE A 57 -3.73 0.87 -7.00
CA PHE A 57 -2.94 0.24 -8.03
C PHE A 57 -2.46 -1.14 -7.57
N PHE A 58 -2.25 -2.04 -8.52
CA PHE A 58 -1.71 -3.36 -8.28
C PHE A 58 -0.53 -3.60 -9.21
N TYR A 59 0.61 -3.93 -8.61
CA TYR A 59 1.87 -4.14 -9.31
C TYR A 59 2.74 -5.10 -8.52
N GLY A 60 3.35 -6.07 -9.20
CA GLY A 60 4.32 -7.00 -8.58
C GLY A 60 3.74 -7.84 -7.45
N GLY A 61 2.44 -8.15 -7.46
CA GLY A 61 1.79 -8.91 -6.39
C GLY A 61 1.42 -8.09 -5.14
N GLN A 62 1.53 -6.77 -5.21
CA GLN A 62 1.24 -5.86 -4.11
C GLN A 62 0.22 -4.80 -4.53
N TYR A 63 -0.59 -4.38 -3.57
CA TYR A 63 -1.48 -3.23 -3.65
C TYR A 63 -0.71 -1.98 -3.23
N TRP A 64 -0.81 -0.96 -4.06
CA TRP A 64 -0.24 0.36 -3.86
C TRP A 64 -1.38 1.37 -3.79
N VAL A 65 -1.42 2.13 -2.71
CA VAL A 65 -2.46 3.13 -2.48
C VAL A 65 -1.82 4.49 -2.33
N PHE A 66 -2.35 5.47 -3.05
CA PHE A 66 -1.95 6.86 -2.91
C PHE A 66 -3.04 7.65 -2.17
N THR A 67 -2.70 8.13 -0.98
CA THR A 67 -3.56 8.96 -0.13
C THR A 67 -2.94 10.36 0.03
N PRO A 68 -3.64 11.33 0.61
CA PRO A 68 -3.04 12.63 0.93
C PRO A 68 -1.81 12.55 1.86
N SER A 69 -1.67 11.48 2.66
CA SER A 69 -0.50 11.26 3.51
C SER A 69 0.68 10.62 2.76
N GLY A 70 0.45 10.08 1.56
CA GLY A 70 1.49 9.53 0.69
C GLY A 70 1.20 8.11 0.20
N TRP A 71 2.26 7.36 -0.12
CA TRP A 71 2.15 6.01 -0.66
C TRP A 71 2.08 4.96 0.44
N HIS A 72 1.21 3.99 0.24
CA HIS A 72 1.02 2.86 1.14
C HIS A 72 1.05 1.57 0.35
N VAL A 73 1.66 0.52 0.90
CA VAL A 73 1.75 -0.79 0.27
C VAL A 73 1.19 -1.87 1.16
N SER A 74 0.53 -2.86 0.56
CA SER A 74 0.09 -4.08 1.22
C SER A 74 0.12 -5.25 0.24
N ARG A 75 0.31 -6.47 0.73
CA ARG A 75 0.12 -7.69 -0.08
C ARG A 75 -1.36 -8.08 -0.22
N ARG A 76 -2.23 -7.51 0.61
CA ARG A 76 -3.67 -7.75 0.61
C ARG A 76 -4.44 -6.46 0.34
N HIS A 77 -5.62 -6.60 -0.24
CA HIS A 77 -6.47 -5.47 -0.62
C HIS A 77 -6.99 -4.67 0.58
N ASP A 78 -7.05 -5.29 1.77
CA ASP A 78 -7.59 -4.75 3.02
C ASP A 78 -6.49 -4.37 4.04
N GLY A 79 -5.21 -4.45 3.64
CA GLY A 79 -4.07 -4.18 4.54
C GLY A 79 -3.50 -5.44 5.22
N PRO A 80 -2.61 -5.31 6.22
CA PRO A 80 -2.15 -4.06 6.81
C PRO A 80 -1.38 -3.21 5.82
N TRP A 81 -1.54 -1.89 5.94
CA TRP A 81 -0.85 -0.93 5.10
C TRP A 81 0.46 -0.50 5.75
N VAL A 82 1.50 -0.41 4.91
CA VAL A 82 2.81 0.11 5.31
C VAL A 82 3.05 1.40 4.52
N PHE A 83 3.39 2.48 5.21
CA PHE A 83 3.82 3.72 4.57
C PHE A 83 5.12 3.52 3.81
N VAL A 84 5.20 4.04 2.59
CA VAL A 84 6.36 3.90 1.72
C VAL A 84 6.81 5.28 1.26
N ALA A 85 8.07 5.60 1.52
CA ALA A 85 8.65 6.84 1.02
C ALA A 85 8.73 6.80 -0.52
N PRO A 86 8.53 7.93 -1.20
CA PRO A 86 8.44 8.00 -2.66
C PRO A 86 9.54 7.28 -3.45
N GLN A 87 10.78 7.32 -2.97
CA GLN A 87 11.93 6.69 -3.62
C GLN A 87 11.85 5.15 -3.69
N PHE A 88 11.00 4.53 -2.87
CA PHE A 88 10.79 3.08 -2.86
C PHE A 88 9.55 2.65 -3.65
N VAL A 89 8.80 3.59 -4.22
CA VAL A 89 7.66 3.28 -5.06
C VAL A 89 8.15 2.85 -6.45
N PRO A 90 7.69 1.70 -6.99
CA PRO A 90 8.12 1.24 -8.29
C PRO A 90 7.84 2.25 -9.38
N ARG A 91 8.83 2.48 -10.25
CA ARG A 91 8.70 3.41 -11.40
C ARG A 91 7.43 3.17 -12.24
N PRO A 92 7.02 1.92 -12.56
CA PRO A 92 5.80 1.69 -13.33
C PRO A 92 4.55 2.30 -12.67
N VAL A 93 4.44 2.22 -11.33
CA VAL A 93 3.33 2.80 -10.57
C VAL A 93 3.38 4.33 -10.64
N LEU A 94 4.56 4.93 -10.57
CA LEU A 94 4.74 6.39 -10.69
C LEU A 94 4.45 6.91 -12.09
N THR A 95 4.62 6.09 -13.13
CA THR A 95 4.34 6.48 -14.52
C THR A 95 2.86 6.36 -14.91
N VAL A 96 2.00 5.92 -14.00
CA VAL A 96 0.56 5.82 -14.28
C VAL A 96 -0.01 7.22 -14.56
N PRO A 97 -0.74 7.43 -15.67
CA PRO A 97 -1.31 8.75 -15.95
C PRO A 97 -2.34 9.23 -14.93
N VAL A 98 -2.44 10.55 -14.74
CA VAL A 98 -3.36 11.19 -13.77
C VAL A 98 -4.82 10.71 -13.93
N ARG A 99 -5.27 10.39 -15.15
CA ARG A 99 -6.64 9.90 -15.39
C ARG A 99 -7.01 8.59 -14.68
N TYR A 100 -6.03 7.81 -14.23
CA TYR A 100 -6.25 6.52 -13.55
C TYR A 100 -6.24 6.65 -12.02
N TYR A 101 -6.02 7.86 -11.50
CA TYR A 101 -6.23 8.18 -10.11
C TYR A 101 -7.73 8.47 -9.93
N HIS A 102 -8.41 7.67 -9.11
CA HIS A 102 -9.83 7.82 -8.84
C HIS A 102 -10.12 9.10 -8.05
N VAL A 103 -9.26 9.39 -7.05
CA VAL A 103 -9.36 10.56 -6.17
C VAL A 103 -8.02 11.31 -6.20
N PRO A 104 -7.66 11.96 -7.32
CA PRO A 104 -6.40 12.71 -7.40
C PRO A 104 -6.47 13.94 -6.48
N PRO A 105 -5.33 14.40 -5.92
CA PRO A 105 -5.25 15.67 -5.22
C PRO A 105 -5.81 16.84 -6.05
N GLY A 106 -6.45 17.81 -5.38
CA GLY A 106 -7.18 18.89 -6.05
C GLY A 106 -6.32 19.71 -7.02
N HIS A 107 -5.04 19.93 -6.70
CA HIS A 107 -4.10 20.67 -7.56
C HIS A 107 -3.65 19.90 -8.81
N TRP A 108 -3.97 18.60 -8.93
CA TRP A 108 -3.70 17.82 -10.15
C TRP A 108 -4.73 18.08 -11.25
N LYS A 109 -5.84 18.75 -10.95
CA LYS A 109 -6.87 19.08 -11.96
C LYS A 109 -6.32 19.85 -13.16
N GLN A 110 -5.28 20.65 -12.94
CA GLN A 110 -4.59 21.42 -13.99
C GLN A 110 -3.49 20.62 -14.71
N TRP A 111 -3.19 19.40 -14.26
CA TRP A 111 -2.17 18.55 -14.89
C TRP A 111 -2.75 17.78 -16.07
N GLN A 112 -1.86 17.39 -16.98
CA GLN A 112 -2.24 16.64 -18.17
C GLN A 112 -2.73 15.24 -17.77
N ARG A 113 -4.00 14.94 -18.04
CA ARG A 113 -4.65 13.68 -17.66
C ARG A 113 -3.99 12.42 -18.25
N GLN A 114 -3.36 12.55 -19.42
CA GLN A 114 -2.70 11.44 -20.13
C GLN A 114 -1.21 11.29 -19.77
N ALA A 115 -0.66 12.23 -19.00
CA ALA A 115 0.71 12.18 -18.52
C ALA A 115 0.79 11.68 -17.07
N PRO A 116 1.95 11.13 -16.65
CA PRO A 116 2.21 10.87 -15.24
C PRO A 116 2.07 12.13 -14.37
N PRO A 117 1.73 11.98 -13.08
CA PRO A 117 1.81 13.06 -12.12
C PRO A 117 3.21 13.69 -12.09
N ARG A 118 3.28 15.01 -11.90
CA ARG A 118 4.55 15.73 -11.75
C ARG A 118 5.11 15.52 -10.35
N TRP A 119 5.65 14.34 -10.10
CA TRP A 119 6.13 13.92 -8.78
C TRP A 119 7.17 14.84 -8.13
N GLY A 120 8.00 15.54 -8.92
CA GLY A 120 8.93 16.55 -8.38
C GLY A 120 8.20 17.68 -7.64
N HIS A 121 6.99 18.05 -8.07
CA HIS A 121 6.19 19.04 -7.34
C HIS A 121 5.52 18.48 -6.07
N GLU A 122 5.40 17.16 -5.94
CA GLU A 122 4.86 16.52 -4.72
C GLU A 122 5.92 16.35 -3.64
N TRP A 123 7.18 16.15 -4.03
CA TRP A 123 8.22 15.66 -3.12
C TRP A 123 9.46 16.56 -3.00
N GLY A 124 9.59 17.61 -3.83
CA GLY A 124 10.74 18.52 -3.82
C GLY A 124 11.84 18.08 -4.77
#